data_AF-W8C7N0-F1
#
_entry.id   AF-W8C7N0-F1
#
_cell.length_a   1.000
_cell.length_b   1.000
_cell.length_c   1.000
_cell.angle_alpha   90.00
_cell.angle_beta   90.00
_cell.angle_gamma   90.00
#
_symmetry.space_group_name_H-M   'P 1'
#
loop_
_entity.id
_entity.type
_entity.pdbx_description
1 polymer ?
#
loop_
_entity_poly.entity_id
_entity_poly.type
_entity_poly.pdbx_seq_one_letter_code
_entity_poly.pdbx_strand_id
1 'polypeptide(L)'
;MILLAGSLHKFKYFLVPQLLGDAYFTHPLYRTIAADLNSGAGAAHSLTGALQFVYRGPYTFSQFFTGSSKDYGAVHVDDMLYLFGMPLLIPNGLPKSSAEYEIMKKYVGLYVEYAKNGNVEIFTKIGPCTIESFERSDGSGICDYLSIANGTEPFKVEHTWNVARMQLWDYVDKTLF
;
A
#
# COMPACT_ATOMS: atom_id res chain seq x y z
N MET A 1 -2.20 -11.82 2.40
CA MET A 1 -2.15 -12.51 3.71
C MET A 1 -3.41 -13.36 3.89
N ILE A 2 -3.27 -14.69 3.79
CA ILE A 2 -4.23 -15.65 4.33
C ILE A 2 -3.53 -16.32 5.51
N LEU A 3 -4.22 -16.43 6.65
CA LEU A 3 -3.87 -17.39 7.70
C LEU A 3 -5.14 -17.87 8.37
N LEU A 4 -5.39 -19.18 8.25
CA LEU A 4 -6.26 -19.96 9.10
C LEU A 4 -5.52 -20.35 10.39
N ALA A 5 -6.32 -20.53 11.45
CA ALA A 5 -6.05 -21.13 12.76
C ALA A 5 -5.22 -20.32 13.78
N GLY A 6 -5.93 -19.77 14.79
CA GLY A 6 -5.33 -19.24 16.02
C GLY A 6 -6.36 -18.66 16.99
N SER A 7 -6.94 -19.49 17.86
CA SER A 7 -7.70 -19.17 19.09
C SER A 7 -8.79 -18.07 18.99
N LEU A 8 -10.05 -18.49 19.14
CA LEU A 8 -11.30 -17.72 18.98
C LEU A 8 -11.41 -16.36 19.69
N HIS A 9 -10.54 -16.03 20.66
CA HIS A 9 -10.58 -14.72 21.35
C HIS A 9 -9.74 -13.62 20.65
N LYS A 10 -8.80 -13.97 19.76
CA LYS A 10 -8.02 -12.99 18.97
C LYS A 10 -8.70 -12.54 17.67
N PHE A 11 -9.79 -13.19 17.27
CA PHE A 11 -10.43 -13.01 15.97
C PHE A 11 -11.25 -11.72 15.81
N LYS A 12 -11.78 -11.12 16.89
CA LYS A 12 -12.75 -10.01 16.76
C LYS A 12 -12.17 -8.65 16.34
N TYR A 13 -10.89 -8.37 16.61
CA TYR A 13 -10.33 -7.01 16.45
C TYR A 13 -9.45 -6.82 15.20
N PHE A 14 -9.11 -7.90 14.49
CA PHE A 14 -8.26 -7.81 13.29
C PHE A 14 -9.08 -7.68 11.99
N LEU A 15 -10.34 -8.12 12.01
CA LEU A 15 -11.23 -8.14 10.84
C LEU A 15 -11.79 -6.77 10.49
N VAL A 16 -12.14 -5.93 11.47
CA VAL A 16 -12.80 -4.64 11.21
C VAL A 16 -11.86 -3.64 10.51
N PRO A 17 -10.62 -3.39 10.98
CA PRO A 17 -9.71 -2.46 10.28
C PRO A 17 -9.40 -2.91 8.86
N GLN A 18 -9.31 -4.23 8.63
CA GLN A 18 -9.10 -4.82 7.33
C GLN A 18 -10.29 -4.62 6.40
N LEU A 19 -11.51 -4.89 6.89
CA LEU A 19 -12.74 -4.69 6.14
C LEU A 19 -12.88 -3.23 5.71
N LEU A 20 -12.68 -2.29 6.62
CA LEU A 20 -12.73 -0.85 6.31
C LEU A 20 -11.59 -0.43 5.37
N GLY A 21 -10.38 -0.96 5.58
CA GLY A 21 -9.24 -0.72 4.71
C GLY A 21 -9.51 -1.13 3.25
N ASP A 22 -10.14 -2.28 3.06
CA ASP A 22 -10.56 -2.68 1.72
C ASP A 22 -11.60 -1.74 1.13
N ALA A 23 -12.70 -1.51 1.87
CA ALA A 23 -13.85 -0.75 1.40
C ALA A 23 -13.45 0.66 0.95
N TYR A 24 -12.61 1.32 1.73
CA TYR A 24 -12.30 2.74 1.53
C TYR A 24 -11.03 3.01 0.74
N PHE A 25 -10.12 2.04 0.59
CA PHE A 25 -8.82 2.27 -0.04
C PHE A 25 -8.45 1.20 -1.04
N THR A 26 -8.35 -0.06 -0.61
CA THR A 26 -7.76 -1.14 -1.42
C THR A 26 -8.64 -1.52 -2.61
N HIS A 27 -9.96 -1.67 -2.41
CA HIS A 27 -10.89 -2.04 -3.48
C HIS A 27 -11.14 -0.90 -4.49
N PRO A 28 -11.33 0.37 -4.07
CA PRO A 28 -11.34 1.49 -5.00
C PRO A 28 -10.08 1.57 -5.86
N LEU A 29 -8.88 1.40 -5.28
CA LEU A 29 -7.62 1.37 -6.02
C LEU A 29 -7.59 0.22 -7.05
N TYR A 30 -8.00 -0.99 -6.64
CA TYR A 30 -8.09 -2.14 -7.53
C TYR A 30 -9.01 -1.86 -8.73
N ARG A 31 -10.18 -1.25 -8.49
CA ARG A 31 -11.12 -0.87 -9.56
C ARG A 31 -10.59 0.24 -10.45
N THR A 32 -9.85 1.22 -9.91
CA THR A 32 -9.20 2.26 -10.71
C THR A 32 -8.19 1.66 -11.69
N ILE A 33 -7.37 0.71 -11.23
CA ILE A 33 -6.41 0.01 -12.08
C ILE A 33 -7.14 -0.79 -13.16
N ALA A 34 -8.19 -1.55 -12.80
CA ALA A 34 -8.99 -2.31 -13.76
C ALA A 34 -9.62 -1.38 -14.81
N ALA A 35 -10.13 -0.22 -14.41
CA ALA A 35 -10.73 0.74 -15.33
C ALA A 35 -9.71 1.35 -16.30
N ASP A 36 -8.49 1.67 -15.84
CA ASP A 36 -7.40 2.15 -16.70
C ASP A 36 -7.04 1.12 -17.78
N LEU A 37 -6.89 -0.15 -17.39
CA LEU A 37 -6.59 -1.25 -18.32
C LEU A 37 -7.70 -1.46 -19.37
N ASN A 38 -8.96 -1.26 -18.99
CA ASN A 38 -10.12 -1.48 -19.86
C ASN A 38 -10.51 -0.24 -20.69
N SER A 39 -9.81 0.88 -20.57
CA SER A 39 -10.18 2.16 -21.20
C SER A 39 -9.98 2.23 -22.73
N GLY A 40 -9.47 1.16 -23.36
CA GLY A 40 -9.44 0.96 -24.81
C GLY A 40 -8.21 1.56 -25.52
N ALA A 41 -7.96 1.10 -26.76
CA ALA A 41 -6.81 1.54 -27.56
C ALA A 41 -6.95 3.03 -27.94
N GLY A 42 -6.04 3.87 -27.41
CA GLY A 42 -6.03 5.32 -27.60
C GLY A 42 -6.18 6.12 -26.30
N ALA A 43 -6.57 5.47 -25.19
CA ALA A 43 -6.38 6.04 -23.86
C ALA A 43 -4.89 6.12 -23.55
N ALA A 44 -4.44 7.23 -22.97
CA ALA A 44 -3.10 7.27 -22.39
C ALA A 44 -3.11 6.34 -21.17
N HIS A 45 -2.58 5.11 -21.31
CA HIS A 45 -2.26 4.25 -20.18
C HIS A 45 -1.24 4.98 -19.31
N SER A 46 -1.76 5.71 -18.33
CA SER A 46 -0.98 6.66 -17.53
C SER A 46 -0.44 6.03 -16.25
N LEU A 47 -0.92 4.82 -15.93
CA LEU A 47 -0.44 4.07 -14.78
C LEU A 47 0.92 3.44 -15.09
N THR A 48 1.98 4.13 -14.69
CA THR A 48 3.36 3.65 -14.84
C THR A 48 3.83 2.78 -13.66
N GLY A 49 2.98 2.63 -12.63
CA GLY A 49 3.26 1.81 -11.46
C GLY A 49 2.40 2.19 -10.26
N ALA A 50 2.32 1.27 -9.29
CA ALA A 50 1.67 1.52 -8.00
C ALA A 50 2.70 1.41 -6.87
N LEU A 51 2.40 2.09 -5.75
CA LEU A 51 3.21 2.04 -4.54
C LEU A 51 2.34 1.61 -3.36
N GLN A 52 2.85 0.69 -2.55
CA GLN A 52 2.23 0.25 -1.32
C GLN A 52 3.16 0.54 -0.14
N PHE A 53 2.70 1.40 0.77
CA PHE A 53 3.41 1.68 2.01
C PHE A 53 2.83 0.83 3.14
N VAL A 54 3.59 -0.15 3.62
CA VAL A 54 3.24 -1.05 4.72
C VAL A 54 4.33 -1.15 5.79
N TYR A 55 5.30 -0.23 5.76
CA TYR A 55 6.39 -0.18 6.73
C TYR A 55 5.88 0.33 8.08
N ARG A 56 6.08 -0.49 9.11
CA ARG A 56 5.79 -0.15 10.50
C ARG A 56 7.05 0.36 11.18
N GLY A 57 7.12 1.67 11.40
CA GLY A 57 8.16 2.29 12.23
C GLY A 57 7.80 2.37 13.71
N PRO A 58 8.64 2.97 14.56
CA PRO A 58 8.36 3.20 15.98
C PRO A 58 7.31 4.29 16.22
N TYR A 59 7.10 5.19 15.26
CA TYR A 59 6.09 6.25 15.31
C TYR A 59 4.85 5.85 14.50
N THR A 60 3.66 6.22 14.97
CA THR A 60 2.39 5.93 14.29
C THR A 60 1.29 6.87 14.75
N PHE A 61 0.37 7.18 13.85
CA PHE A 61 -0.86 7.89 14.13
C PHE A 61 -1.88 7.04 14.90
N SER A 62 -1.74 5.72 14.92
CA SER A 62 -2.66 4.86 15.67
C SER A 62 -2.69 5.21 17.17
N GLN A 63 -1.53 5.51 17.77
CA GLN A 63 -1.46 5.96 19.16
C GLN A 63 -2.14 7.32 19.35
N PHE A 64 -1.99 8.23 18.39
CA PHE A 64 -2.62 9.54 18.44
C PHE A 64 -4.15 9.47 18.34
N PHE A 65 -4.69 8.67 17.42
CA PHE A 65 -6.13 8.57 17.20
C PHE A 65 -6.85 7.68 18.21
N THR A 66 -6.19 6.65 18.73
CA THR A 66 -6.85 5.63 19.57
C THR A 66 -6.41 5.66 21.03
N GLY A 67 -5.33 6.37 21.37
CA GLY A 67 -4.70 6.30 22.68
C GLY A 67 -4.03 4.95 22.98
N SER A 68 -3.96 4.03 22.02
CA SER A 68 -3.42 2.68 22.19
C SER A 68 -2.05 2.52 21.55
N SER A 69 -1.12 1.89 22.26
CA SER A 69 0.18 1.45 21.71
C SER A 69 0.12 0.09 21.02
N LYS A 70 -1.09 -0.47 20.85
CA LYS A 70 -1.26 -1.76 20.18
C LYS A 70 -0.75 -1.68 18.75
N ASP A 71 -0.10 -2.75 18.32
CA ASP A 71 0.36 -2.86 16.94
C ASP A 71 -0.79 -3.24 16.01
N TYR A 72 -1.05 -2.36 15.04
CA TYR A 72 -2.03 -2.54 13.98
C TYR A 72 -1.37 -2.64 12.60
N GLY A 73 -0.02 -2.70 12.54
CA GLY A 73 0.73 -2.48 11.31
C GLY A 73 0.77 -0.99 10.92
N ALA A 74 1.17 -0.70 9.69
CA ALA A 74 1.09 0.65 9.14
C ALA A 74 -0.39 1.04 9.00
N VAL A 75 -0.80 2.10 9.68
CA VAL A 75 -2.17 2.61 9.57
C VAL A 75 -2.23 3.76 8.57
N HIS A 76 -3.44 4.17 8.18
CA HIS A 76 -3.64 5.34 7.36
C HIS A 76 -2.88 6.55 7.94
N VAL A 77 -2.28 7.36 7.05
CA VAL A 77 -1.40 8.52 7.30
C VAL A 77 -0.04 8.24 7.96
N ASP A 78 0.31 6.99 8.31
CA ASP A 78 1.66 6.70 8.82
C ASP A 78 2.76 6.97 7.78
N ASP A 79 2.46 6.84 6.48
CA ASP A 79 3.36 7.15 5.38
C ASP A 79 3.76 8.65 5.35
N MET A 80 2.87 9.54 5.81
CA MET A 80 3.16 10.97 5.90
C MET A 80 4.30 11.29 6.86
N LEU A 81 4.54 10.47 7.89
CA LEU A 81 5.67 10.61 8.82
C LEU A 81 7.03 10.49 8.11
N TYR A 82 7.05 9.89 6.91
CA TYR A 82 8.22 9.67 6.09
C TYR A 82 8.29 10.62 4.88
N LEU A 83 7.30 11.50 4.70
CA LEU A 83 7.29 12.54 3.65
C LEU A 83 7.44 13.94 4.23
N PHE A 84 6.81 14.19 5.37
CA PHE A 84 6.74 15.51 5.98
C PHE A 84 7.21 15.46 7.43
N GLY A 85 7.91 16.52 7.86
CA GLY A 85 8.23 16.67 9.27
C GLY A 85 6.96 16.85 10.10
N MET A 86 6.76 16.01 11.11
CA MET A 86 5.59 16.07 12.00
C MET A 86 6.03 16.30 13.46
N PRO A 87 6.32 17.57 13.87
CA PRO A 87 6.80 17.88 15.21
C PRO A 87 5.84 17.45 16.34
N LEU A 88 4.54 17.30 16.05
CA LEU A 88 3.56 16.83 17.02
C LEU A 88 3.81 15.39 17.47
N LEU A 89 4.30 14.53 16.57
CA LEU A 89 4.56 13.11 16.83
C LEU A 89 6.05 12.79 16.97
N ILE A 90 6.89 13.56 16.26
CA ILE A 90 8.34 13.38 16.21
C ILE A 90 9.00 14.76 16.43
N PRO A 91 8.97 15.31 17.67
CA PRO A 91 9.39 16.69 17.95
C PRO A 91 10.83 17.01 17.51
N ASN A 92 11.72 16.02 17.64
CA ASN A 92 13.14 16.15 17.29
C ASN A 92 13.46 15.60 15.89
N GLY A 93 12.45 15.24 15.10
CA GLY A 93 12.61 14.55 13.82
C GLY A 93 13.19 13.14 13.95
N LEU A 94 13.37 12.48 12.80
CA LEU A 94 13.97 11.15 12.73
C LEU A 94 15.49 11.24 12.92
N PRO A 95 16.11 10.44 13.82
CA PRO A 95 17.56 10.43 13.99
C PRO A 95 18.27 10.03 12.69
N LYS A 96 19.29 10.77 12.27
CA LYS A 96 19.99 10.51 10.99
C LYS A 96 20.63 9.12 10.89
N SER A 97 20.94 8.48 12.02
CA SER A 97 21.50 7.13 12.08
C SER A 97 20.44 6.03 12.15
N SER A 98 19.15 6.37 12.15
CA SER A 98 18.05 5.40 12.28
C SER A 98 17.67 4.79 10.93
N ALA A 99 17.09 3.57 10.97
CA ALA A 99 16.56 2.93 9.77
C ALA A 99 15.41 3.74 9.16
N GLU A 100 14.61 4.39 10.02
CA GLU A 100 13.48 5.24 9.65
C GLU A 100 13.93 6.44 8.82
N TYR A 101 15.07 7.05 9.17
CA TYR A 101 15.63 8.16 8.40
C TYR A 101 16.06 7.73 7.00
N GLU A 102 16.64 6.54 6.85
CA GLU A 102 16.98 5.99 5.52
C GLU A 102 15.73 5.66 4.69
N ILE A 103 14.65 5.19 5.32
CA ILE A 103 13.36 4.98 4.64
C ILE A 103 12.78 6.32 4.20
N MET A 104 12.73 7.31 5.09
CA MET A 104 12.27 8.68 4.76
C MET A 104 13.06 9.24 3.58
N LYS A 105 14.40 9.17 3.63
CA LYS A 105 15.27 9.69 2.57
C LYS A 105 14.99 9.03 1.22
N LYS A 106 14.86 7.70 1.18
CA LYS A 106 14.53 6.98 -0.05
C LYS A 106 13.11 7.30 -0.52
N TYR A 107 12.13 7.31 0.37
CA TYR A 107 10.73 7.56 0.06
C TYR A 107 10.52 8.96 -0.51
N VAL A 108 11.02 10.02 0.16
CA VAL A 108 11.05 11.38 -0.37
C VAL A 108 11.78 11.45 -1.71
N GLY A 109 12.88 10.71 -1.85
CA GLY A 109 13.63 10.58 -3.09
C GLY A 109 12.76 10.15 -4.27
N LEU A 110 11.87 9.16 -4.09
CA LEU A 110 10.95 8.70 -5.14
C LEU A 110 10.05 9.84 -5.64
N TYR A 111 9.43 10.60 -4.73
CA TYR A 111 8.54 11.72 -5.09
C TYR A 111 9.31 12.85 -5.79
N VAL A 112 10.49 13.19 -5.27
CA VAL A 112 11.33 14.25 -5.85
C VAL A 112 11.83 13.87 -7.25
N GLU A 113 12.23 12.62 -7.45
CA GLU A 113 12.68 12.12 -8.75
C GLU A 113 11.54 12.10 -9.76
N TYR A 114 10.37 11.58 -9.35
CA TYR A 114 9.17 11.59 -10.18
C TYR A 114 8.76 13.02 -10.57
N ALA A 115 8.75 13.94 -9.61
CA ALA A 115 8.39 15.33 -9.87
C ALA A 115 9.36 16.04 -10.85
N LYS A 116 10.63 15.63 -10.88
CA LYS A 116 11.64 16.19 -11.80
C LYS A 116 11.56 15.59 -13.19
N ASN A 117 11.36 14.27 -13.27
CA ASN A 117 11.63 13.50 -14.49
C ASN A 117 10.36 12.89 -15.12
N GLY A 118 9.24 12.89 -14.40
CA GLY A 118 8.04 12.13 -14.74
C GLY A 118 8.19 10.61 -14.60
N ASN A 119 9.34 10.14 -14.09
CA ASN A 119 9.66 8.73 -13.89
C ASN A 119 10.68 8.56 -12.74
N VAL A 120 10.75 7.36 -12.17
CA VAL A 120 11.70 6.96 -11.12
C VAL A 120 12.40 5.68 -11.53
N GLU A 121 13.71 5.56 -11.34
CA GLU A 121 14.48 4.38 -11.77
C GLU A 121 13.87 3.06 -11.26
N ILE A 122 13.40 3.01 -10.00
CA ILE A 122 12.80 1.79 -9.45
C ILE A 122 11.52 1.37 -10.18
N PHE A 123 10.77 2.33 -10.73
CA PHE A 123 9.58 2.06 -11.52
C PHE A 123 9.91 1.59 -12.94
N THR A 124 11.13 1.82 -13.43
CA THR A 124 11.58 1.19 -14.69
C THR A 124 11.80 -0.31 -14.58
N LYS A 125 11.93 -0.82 -13.34
CA LYS A 125 12.07 -2.26 -13.04
C LYS A 125 10.71 -2.95 -12.85
N ILE A 126 9.63 -2.17 -12.80
CA ILE A 126 8.26 -2.67 -12.73
C ILE A 126 7.81 -2.98 -14.16
N GLY A 127 7.32 -4.20 -14.40
CA GLY A 127 6.79 -4.58 -15.70
C GLY A 127 5.55 -3.76 -16.06
N PRO A 128 5.22 -3.61 -17.36
CA PRO A 128 3.99 -2.95 -17.76
C PRO A 128 2.79 -3.67 -17.13
N CYS A 129 1.82 -2.89 -16.64
CA CYS A 129 0.56 -3.50 -16.25
C CYS A 129 -0.26 -3.83 -17.50
N THR A 130 -0.55 -5.11 -17.68
CA THR A 130 -1.36 -5.61 -18.79
C THR A 130 -2.54 -6.37 -18.20
N ILE A 131 -3.54 -6.68 -19.04
CA ILE A 131 -4.66 -7.51 -18.61
C ILE A 131 -4.14 -8.86 -18.11
N GLU A 132 -3.14 -9.45 -18.76
CA GLU A 132 -2.56 -10.74 -18.34
C GLU A 132 -1.85 -10.67 -16.98
N SER A 133 -1.15 -9.57 -16.66
CA SER A 133 -0.51 -9.40 -15.36
C SER A 133 -1.51 -9.02 -14.25
N PHE A 134 -2.62 -8.37 -14.61
CA PHE A 134 -3.71 -8.06 -13.69
C PHE A 134 -4.63 -9.28 -13.42
N GLU A 135 -4.87 -10.12 -14.42
CA GLU A 135 -5.74 -11.31 -14.34
C GLU A 135 -4.91 -12.61 -14.28
N ARG A 136 -3.89 -12.65 -13.42
CA ARG A 136 -3.01 -13.83 -13.27
C ARG A 136 -3.84 -15.09 -12.98
N SER A 137 -3.46 -16.18 -13.65
CA SER A 137 -4.15 -17.47 -13.59
C SER A 137 -4.13 -18.14 -12.21
N ASP A 138 -3.19 -17.78 -11.35
CA ASP A 138 -3.10 -18.26 -9.96
C ASP A 138 -4.01 -17.51 -8.98
N GLY A 139 -4.79 -16.53 -9.47
CA GLY A 139 -5.71 -15.73 -8.66
C GLY A 139 -5.03 -14.72 -7.75
N SER A 140 -3.72 -14.48 -7.90
CA SER A 140 -2.97 -13.46 -7.16
C SER A 140 -2.94 -12.08 -7.85
N GLY A 141 -3.52 -12.01 -9.05
CA GLY A 141 -3.28 -10.96 -10.05
C GLY A 141 -3.60 -9.53 -9.62
N ILE A 142 -2.58 -8.69 -9.73
CA ILE A 142 -2.61 -7.23 -9.87
C ILE A 142 -1.34 -6.83 -10.64
N CYS A 143 -1.23 -5.59 -11.14
CA CYS A 143 0.03 -5.04 -11.64
C CYS A 143 1.19 -5.22 -10.65
N ASP A 144 2.40 -5.35 -11.15
CA ASP A 144 3.59 -5.23 -10.30
C ASP A 144 3.60 -3.84 -9.61
N TYR A 145 4.02 -3.81 -8.34
CA TYR A 145 4.00 -2.59 -7.53
C TYR A 145 5.21 -2.52 -6.61
N LEU A 146 5.61 -1.30 -6.23
CA LEU A 146 6.65 -1.09 -5.24
C LEU A 146 6.08 -1.22 -3.83
N SER A 147 6.47 -2.26 -3.11
CA SER A 147 6.20 -2.44 -1.68
C SER A 147 7.30 -1.81 -0.84
N ILE A 148 6.89 -1.02 0.15
CA ILE A 148 7.74 -0.47 1.21
C ILE A 148 7.34 -1.14 2.52
N ALA A 149 8.13 -2.11 2.99
CA ALA A 149 7.79 -2.98 4.11
C ALA A 149 8.96 -3.15 5.10
N ASN A 150 8.69 -3.67 6.30
CA ASN A 150 9.77 -4.06 7.24
C ASN A 150 10.59 -5.21 6.65
N GLY A 151 11.92 -5.18 6.83
CA GLY A 151 12.82 -6.24 6.39
C GLY A 151 14.24 -5.74 6.12
N THR A 152 15.12 -6.63 5.67
CA THR A 152 16.50 -6.30 5.28
C THR A 152 16.56 -5.45 4.00
N GLU A 153 15.57 -5.61 3.14
CA GLU A 153 15.36 -4.84 1.92
C GLU A 153 13.96 -4.22 1.96
N PRO A 154 13.82 -2.99 2.47
CA PRO A 154 12.49 -2.42 2.67
C PRO A 154 11.74 -2.09 1.38
N PHE A 155 12.45 -1.86 0.27
CA PHE A 155 11.88 -1.46 -1.02
C PHE A 155 11.97 -2.64 -1.99
N LYS A 156 10.83 -3.24 -2.34
CA LYS A 156 10.77 -4.44 -3.20
C LYS A 156 9.65 -4.33 -4.22
N VAL A 157 9.89 -4.85 -5.42
CA VAL A 157 8.81 -5.06 -6.39
C VAL A 157 8.07 -6.33 -6.02
N GLU A 158 6.77 -6.20 -5.82
CA GLU A 158 5.86 -7.28 -5.46
C GLU A 158 4.74 -7.38 -6.50
N HIS A 159 4.05 -8.51 -6.52
CA HIS A 159 3.02 -8.80 -7.54
C HIS A 159 1.84 -9.60 -6.99
N THR A 160 1.71 -9.69 -5.66
CA THR A 160 0.67 -10.51 -5.02
C THR A 160 -0.34 -9.64 -4.29
N TRP A 161 -1.62 -9.88 -4.55
CA TRP A 161 -2.72 -9.18 -3.89
C TRP A 161 -3.77 -10.15 -3.39
N ASN A 162 -4.61 -9.74 -2.43
CA ASN A 162 -5.75 -10.54 -2.01
C ASN A 162 -6.96 -10.30 -2.93
N VAL A 163 -6.91 -10.85 -4.14
CA VAL A 163 -7.95 -10.68 -5.16
C VAL A 163 -9.31 -11.21 -4.69
N ALA A 164 -9.33 -12.29 -3.91
CA ALA A 164 -10.56 -12.83 -3.35
C ALA A 164 -11.34 -11.80 -2.51
N ARG A 165 -10.63 -10.92 -1.78
CA ARG A 165 -11.27 -9.80 -1.06
C ARG A 165 -11.80 -8.75 -2.02
N MET A 166 -11.09 -8.45 -3.11
CA MET A 166 -11.57 -7.49 -4.11
C MET A 166 -12.82 -7.99 -4.82
N GLN A 167 -12.89 -9.28 -5.15
CA GLN A 167 -14.07 -9.93 -5.72
C GLN A 167 -15.26 -9.94 -4.75
N LEU A 168 -15.00 -10.14 -3.44
CA LEU A 168 -16.03 -10.00 -2.42
C LEU A 168 -16.61 -8.57 -2.43
N TRP A 169 -15.75 -7.55 -2.49
CA TRP A 169 -16.21 -6.15 -2.54
C TRP A 169 -16.90 -5.80 -3.86
N ASP A 170 -16.48 -6.37 -5.00
CA ASP A 170 -17.23 -6.24 -6.26
C ASP A 170 -18.65 -6.81 -6.14
N TYR A 171 -18.81 -7.94 -5.44
CA TYR A 171 -20.13 -8.51 -5.17
C TYR A 171 -20.96 -7.60 -4.26
N VAL A 172 -20.38 -7.11 -3.17
CA VAL A 172 -21.04 -6.19 -2.23
C VAL A 172 -21.51 -4.92 -2.95
N ASP A 173 -20.61 -4.28 -3.72
CA ASP A 173 -20.90 -3.08 -4.49
C ASP A 173 -22.07 -3.30 -5.45
N LYS A 174 -22.05 -4.37 -6.25
CA LYS A 174 -23.10 -4.67 -7.24
C LYS A 174 -24.45 -5.06 -6.63
N THR A 175 -24.45 -5.54 -5.38
CA THR A 175 -25.66 -6.10 -4.75
C THR A 175 -26.34 -5.08 -3.86
N LEU A 176 -25.57 -4.20 -3.20
CA LEU A 176 -26.08 -3.30 -2.17
C LEU A 176 -26.14 -1.82 -2.59
N PHE A 177 -25.47 -1.44 -3.68
CA PHE A 177 -25.42 -0.08 -4.22
C PHE A 177 -25.77 -0.07 -5.71
#